data_AF-A0A8J7TI64-F1
#
_entry.id   AF-A0A8J7TI64-F1
#
_cell.length_a   1.000
_cell.length_b   1.000
_cell.length_c   1.000
_cell.angle_alpha   90.00
_cell.angle_beta   90.00
_cell.angle_gamma   90.00
#
_symmetry.space_group_name_H-M   'P 1'
#
loop_
_entity.id
_entity.type
_entity.pdbx_description
1 polymer ?
#
loop_
_entity_poly.entity_id
_entity_poly.type
_entity_poly.pdbx_seq_one_letter_code
_entity_poly.pdbx_strand_id
1 'polypeptide(L)'
;MIPGYTGFVPKSQNYFSRTYAETCREALSEFDREQRLRFEKAAVPDFTPKHSSSLPERKVTPPQIANLTPLPRYNTALAPISKEASPYLSPEAWHPHGSPYFMDNENPHKYFISGFTGYVPKARFLMGTGYPITTNKALIQFNQEINKSDPGTFPLPGEPRVGYSLPPISTIYPSNLGLLPSYTGHVPGYRFQYGHTFGHLTHNSLGLSTVQKQMAA
;
A
#
# COMPACT_ATOMS: atom_id res chain seq x y z
N MET A 1 11.88 -1.71 3.84
CA MET A 1 11.96 -0.49 3.02
C MET A 1 11.49 -0.80 1.61
N ILE A 2 10.60 0.00 1.06
CA ILE A 2 10.16 -0.16 -0.34
C ILE A 2 11.24 0.45 -1.25
N PRO A 3 11.74 -0.28 -2.26
CA PRO A 3 12.67 0.28 -3.22
C PRO A 3 12.07 1.51 -3.92
N GLY A 4 12.83 2.61 -3.96
CA GLY A 4 12.38 3.87 -4.58
C GLY A 4 11.50 4.76 -3.71
N TYR A 5 11.34 4.43 -2.41
CA TYR A 5 10.68 5.33 -1.46
C TYR A 5 11.48 6.63 -1.30
N THR A 6 10.88 7.76 -1.68
CA THR A 6 11.46 9.11 -1.58
C THR A 6 10.85 9.94 -0.45
N GLY A 7 9.95 9.35 0.33
CA GLY A 7 9.28 10.02 1.44
C GLY A 7 10.17 10.22 2.66
N PHE A 8 9.58 10.80 3.72
CA PHE A 8 10.27 11.05 4.98
C PHE A 8 10.64 9.73 5.68
N VAL A 9 11.89 9.63 6.14
CA VAL A 9 12.39 8.57 7.02
C VAL A 9 12.83 9.23 8.33
N PRO A 10 12.20 8.91 9.47
CA PRO A 10 12.57 9.47 10.77
C PRO A 10 14.06 9.25 11.07
N LYS A 11 14.73 10.21 11.71
CA LYS A 11 16.15 10.15 12.15
C LYS A 11 17.21 9.97 11.06
N SER A 12 16.81 9.81 9.80
CA SER A 12 17.74 9.62 8.68
C SER A 12 18.76 10.74 8.49
N GLN A 13 18.44 11.98 8.89
CA GLN A 13 19.31 13.16 8.76
C GLN A 13 20.64 13.04 9.53
N ASN A 14 20.70 12.21 10.57
CA ASN A 14 21.90 12.03 11.39
C ASN A 14 22.92 11.07 10.76
N TYR A 15 22.54 10.38 9.70
CA TYR A 15 23.36 9.37 9.04
C TYR A 15 23.89 9.91 7.71
N PHE A 16 25.21 9.99 7.59
CA PHE A 16 25.90 10.42 6.38
C PHE A 16 26.86 9.34 5.89
N SER A 17 27.23 9.38 4.62
CA SER A 17 28.21 8.47 4.00
C SER A 17 27.91 6.98 4.24
N ARG A 18 26.63 6.62 4.29
CA ARG A 18 26.14 5.23 4.31
C ARG A 18 25.11 5.02 3.21
N THR A 19 24.96 3.77 2.80
CA THR A 19 23.98 3.43 1.76
C THR A 19 22.57 3.76 2.26
N TYR A 20 21.68 4.09 1.33
CA TYR A 20 20.29 4.41 1.68
C TYR A 20 19.62 3.29 2.49
N ALA A 21 19.89 2.02 2.13
CA ALA A 21 19.33 0.87 2.83
C ALA A 21 19.82 0.76 4.27
N GLU A 22 21.10 0.97 4.52
CA GLU A 22 21.69 0.97 5.86
C GLU A 22 21.17 2.15 6.69
N THR A 23 21.18 3.35 6.13
CA THR A 23 20.65 4.55 6.77
C THR A 23 19.20 4.34 7.19
N CYS A 24 18.34 3.83 6.30
CA CYS A 24 16.94 3.59 6.64
C CYS A 24 16.77 2.52 7.73
N ARG A 25 17.55 1.44 7.66
CA ARG A 25 17.49 0.36 8.64
C ARG A 25 17.88 0.83 10.03
N GLU A 26 18.98 1.57 10.14
CA GLU A 26 19.46 2.09 11.42
C GLU A 26 18.56 3.19 11.96
N ALA A 27 18.14 4.13 11.11
CA ALA A 27 17.29 5.24 11.52
C ALA A 27 15.91 4.76 12.02
N LEU A 28 15.31 3.76 11.37
CA LEU A 28 14.08 3.13 11.84
C LEU A 28 14.29 2.35 13.15
N SER A 29 15.39 1.60 13.27
CA SER A 29 15.72 0.89 14.51
C SER A 29 15.94 1.84 15.69
N GLU A 30 16.59 2.98 15.45
CA GLU A 30 16.78 4.02 16.45
C GLU A 30 15.44 4.65 16.85
N PHE A 31 14.61 4.98 15.85
CA PHE A 31 13.28 5.54 16.07
C PHE A 31 12.40 4.60 16.90
N ASP A 32 12.37 3.30 16.59
CA ASP A 32 11.59 2.31 17.33
C ASP A 32 12.05 2.20 18.79
N ARG A 33 13.37 2.22 19.02
CA ARG A 33 13.94 2.24 20.38
C ARG A 33 13.52 3.49 21.14
N GLU A 34 13.59 4.66 20.51
CA GLU A 34 13.14 5.92 21.13
C GLU A 34 11.63 5.90 21.45
N GLN A 35 10.80 5.37 20.55
CA GLN A 35 9.37 5.23 20.81
C GLN A 35 9.12 4.37 22.05
N ARG A 36 9.78 3.21 22.15
CA ARG A 36 9.67 2.31 23.32
C ARG A 36 10.06 3.02 24.62
N LEU A 37 11.19 3.73 24.62
CA LEU A 37 11.64 4.50 25.79
C LEU A 37 10.66 5.63 26.15
N ARG A 38 10.02 6.26 25.16
CA ARG A 38 8.99 7.28 25.42
C ARG A 38 7.72 6.66 26.01
N PHE A 39 7.28 5.50 25.52
CA PHE A 39 6.16 4.77 26.09
C PHE A 39 6.44 4.32 27.53
N GLU A 40 7.64 3.83 27.82
CA GLU A 40 8.06 3.45 29.18
C GLU A 40 8.13 4.65 30.13
N LYS A 41 8.65 5.80 29.67
CA LYS A 41 8.68 7.04 30.47
C LYS A 41 7.29 7.66 30.67
N ALA A 42 6.40 7.55 29.70
CA ALA A 42 5.01 8.01 29.80
C ALA A 42 4.13 7.10 30.68
N ALA A 43 4.58 5.88 30.97
CA ALA A 43 3.93 4.96 31.90
C ALA A 43 4.25 5.26 33.38
N VAL A 44 5.13 6.22 33.67
CA VAL A 44 5.33 6.78 35.02
C VAL A 44 4.34 7.94 35.19
N PRO A 45 3.30 7.81 36.03
CA PRO A 45 2.22 8.79 36.08
C PRO A 45 2.59 9.96 36.99
N ASP A 46 3.11 11.05 36.42
CA ASP A 46 2.97 12.36 37.05
C ASP A 46 1.60 12.93 36.65
N PHE A 47 0.63 12.72 37.54
CA PHE A 47 -0.73 13.23 37.41
C PHE A 47 -0.75 14.76 37.41
N THR A 48 -0.83 15.40 36.24
CA THR A 48 -1.61 16.63 36.06
C THR A 48 -2.25 16.67 34.66
N PRO A 49 -3.54 16.34 34.51
CA PRO A 49 -4.23 16.50 33.25
C PRO A 49 -4.57 17.99 33.04
N LYS A 50 -3.82 18.69 32.20
CA LYS A 50 -4.30 19.95 31.59
C LYS A 50 -5.26 19.59 30.46
N HIS A 51 -6.49 19.26 30.83
CA HIS A 51 -7.58 19.02 29.89
C HIS A 51 -8.17 20.37 29.46
N SER A 52 -7.69 20.92 28.34
CA SER A 52 -8.40 21.99 27.64
C SER A 52 -9.52 21.36 26.81
N SER A 53 -10.64 21.03 27.46
CA SER A 53 -11.88 20.69 26.76
C SER A 53 -12.74 21.95 26.63
N SER A 54 -12.65 22.61 25.49
CA SER A 54 -13.69 23.54 25.04
C SER A 54 -13.69 23.66 23.51
N LEU A 55 -14.33 22.69 22.85
CA LEU A 55 -14.96 22.94 21.55
C LEU A 55 -16.46 22.69 21.73
N PRO A 56 -17.33 23.68 21.45
CA PRO A 56 -18.73 23.60 21.80
C PRO A 56 -19.47 22.62 20.90
N GLU A 57 -20.28 21.79 21.55
CA GLU A 57 -21.25 20.88 20.99
C GLU A 57 -22.27 21.67 20.14
N ARG A 58 -22.17 21.54 18.82
CA ARG A 58 -23.10 22.14 17.87
C ARG A 58 -24.42 21.38 17.93
N LYS A 59 -25.39 21.88 18.71
CA LYS A 59 -26.81 21.51 18.61
C LYS A 59 -27.26 21.71 17.16
N VAL A 60 -27.49 20.61 16.44
CA VAL A 60 -28.18 20.63 15.15
C VAL A 60 -29.67 20.71 15.45
N THR A 61 -30.21 21.92 15.44
CA THR A 61 -31.66 22.14 15.35
C THR A 61 -32.12 21.60 13.98
N PRO A 62 -33.20 20.79 13.90
CA PRO A 62 -33.74 20.39 12.60
C PRO A 62 -34.14 21.65 11.82
N PRO A 63 -33.85 21.73 10.50
CA PRO A 63 -34.27 22.87 9.71
C PRO A 63 -35.80 22.90 9.69
N GLN A 64 -36.36 24.03 10.10
CA GLN A 64 -37.74 24.35 9.83
C GLN A 64 -37.93 24.32 8.31
N ILE A 65 -38.63 23.31 7.80
CA ILE A 65 -39.09 23.23 6.42
C ILE A 65 -40.20 24.27 6.28
N ALA A 66 -39.81 25.53 6.21
CA ALA A 66 -40.68 26.62 5.79
C ALA A 66 -40.28 26.97 4.35
N ASN A 67 -41.25 26.78 3.45
CA ASN A 67 -41.30 27.34 2.11
C ASN A 67 -40.56 26.55 1.02
N LEU A 68 -41.07 25.34 0.72
CA LEU A 68 -40.95 24.82 -0.65
C LEU A 68 -41.83 25.69 -1.56
N THR A 69 -41.19 26.40 -2.49
CA THR A 69 -41.86 26.94 -3.68
C THR A 69 -42.63 25.81 -4.36
N PRO A 70 -43.90 26.01 -4.78
CA PRO A 70 -44.63 24.96 -5.49
C PRO A 70 -43.89 24.64 -6.79
N LEU A 71 -43.49 23.38 -6.96
CA LEU A 71 -42.95 22.85 -8.21
C LEU A 71 -43.94 23.18 -9.36
N PRO A 72 -43.45 23.58 -10.54
CA PRO A 72 -44.31 23.92 -11.66
C PRO A 72 -45.17 22.70 -12.03
N ARG A 73 -46.49 22.88 -11.98
CA ARG A 73 -47.45 21.88 -12.44
C ARG A 73 -47.34 21.79 -13.96
N TYR A 74 -46.64 20.78 -14.44
CA TYR A 74 -46.66 20.41 -15.84
C TYR A 74 -48.02 19.76 -16.16
N ASN A 75 -48.71 20.27 -17.18
CA ASN A 75 -49.92 19.62 -17.69
C ASN A 75 -49.49 18.37 -18.46
N THR A 76 -49.55 17.22 -17.79
CA THR A 76 -49.44 15.92 -18.45
C THR A 76 -50.83 15.47 -18.87
N ALA A 77 -50.96 14.97 -20.10
CA ALA A 77 -52.25 14.50 -20.64
C ALA A 77 -52.80 13.26 -19.92
N LEU A 78 -51.99 12.61 -19.07
CA LEU A 78 -52.33 11.40 -18.35
C LEU A 78 -52.40 11.70 -16.85
N ALA A 79 -53.53 11.36 -16.23
CA ALA A 79 -53.66 11.41 -14.78
C ALA A 79 -52.84 10.28 -14.14
N PRO A 80 -51.97 10.56 -13.16
CA PRO A 80 -51.20 9.52 -12.47
C PRO A 80 -52.15 8.54 -11.77
N ILE A 81 -51.99 7.26 -12.05
CA ILE A 81 -52.82 6.17 -11.51
C ILE A 81 -52.52 5.92 -10.02
N SER A 82 -51.31 6.28 -9.57
CA SER A 82 -50.85 6.18 -8.18
C SER A 82 -49.89 7.34 -7.87
N LYS A 83 -49.82 7.76 -6.59
CA LYS A 83 -48.86 8.76 -6.11
C LYS A 83 -47.42 8.22 -6.10
N GLU A 84 -47.26 6.92 -5.83
CA GLU A 84 -45.98 6.21 -5.92
C GLU A 84 -46.01 5.21 -7.08
N ALA A 85 -44.95 5.21 -7.89
CA ALA A 85 -44.72 4.16 -8.87
C ALA A 85 -44.42 2.82 -8.16
N SER A 86 -45.00 1.72 -8.63
CA SER A 86 -44.61 0.40 -8.12
C SER A 86 -43.12 0.16 -8.42
N PRO A 87 -42.34 -0.39 -7.47
CA PRO A 87 -40.96 -0.76 -7.73
C PRO A 87 -40.88 -1.64 -8.98
N TYR A 88 -40.02 -1.27 -9.92
CA TYR A 88 -39.79 -2.09 -11.11
C TYR A 88 -39.09 -3.39 -10.69
N LEU A 89 -39.74 -4.52 -10.98
CA LEU A 89 -39.18 -5.86 -10.76
C LEU A 89 -39.02 -6.54 -12.12
N SER A 90 -37.76 -6.66 -12.58
CA SER A 90 -37.44 -7.47 -13.76
C SER A 90 -37.57 -8.95 -13.39
N PRO A 91 -38.36 -9.78 -14.12
CA PRO A 91 -38.47 -11.21 -13.84
C PRO A 91 -37.10 -11.93 -13.90
N GLU A 92 -36.22 -11.50 -14.82
CA GLU A 92 -34.82 -11.94 -14.90
C GLU A 92 -33.88 -10.81 -14.46
N ALA A 93 -33.95 -10.39 -13.20
CA ALA A 93 -32.91 -9.55 -12.64
C ALA A 93 -31.54 -10.27 -12.72
N TRP A 94 -30.48 -9.55 -13.08
CA TRP A 94 -29.14 -10.14 -13.08
C TRP A 94 -28.70 -10.38 -11.63
N HIS A 95 -28.30 -11.61 -11.33
CA HIS A 95 -27.77 -12.00 -10.02
C HIS A 95 -26.29 -12.40 -10.18
N PRO A 96 -25.38 -11.87 -9.36
CA PRO A 96 -24.00 -12.37 -9.36
C PRO A 96 -23.98 -13.81 -8.86
N HIS A 97 -23.47 -14.75 -9.66
CA HIS A 97 -23.34 -16.18 -9.32
C HIS A 97 -22.33 -16.49 -8.19
N GLY A 98 -21.81 -15.46 -7.52
CA GLY A 98 -20.72 -15.51 -6.55
C GLY A 98 -19.54 -14.66 -6.98
N SER A 99 -18.47 -14.68 -6.18
CA SER A 99 -17.22 -13.98 -6.50
C SER A 99 -16.35 -14.84 -7.43
N PRO A 100 -15.97 -14.36 -8.64
CA PRO A 100 -15.12 -15.10 -9.57
C PRO A 100 -13.76 -15.52 -8.99
N TYR A 101 -13.31 -14.89 -7.90
CA TYR A 101 -12.06 -15.29 -7.22
C TYR A 101 -12.12 -16.72 -6.66
N PHE A 102 -13.28 -17.14 -6.15
CA PHE A 102 -13.44 -18.38 -5.40
C PHE A 102 -14.18 -19.48 -6.17
N MET A 103 -14.53 -19.22 -7.43
CA MET A 103 -15.17 -20.22 -8.28
C MET A 103 -14.16 -21.25 -8.79
N ASP A 104 -14.64 -22.46 -9.10
CA ASP A 104 -13.84 -23.50 -9.76
C ASP A 104 -13.40 -23.07 -11.16
N ASN A 105 -12.28 -23.62 -11.65
CA ASN A 105 -11.71 -23.24 -12.94
C ASN A 105 -12.58 -23.63 -14.14
N GLU A 106 -13.37 -24.68 -13.95
CA GLU A 106 -14.27 -25.28 -14.92
C GLU A 106 -15.59 -24.49 -15.04
N ASN A 107 -15.84 -23.56 -14.12
CA ASN A 107 -17.08 -22.79 -14.09
C ASN A 107 -17.10 -21.74 -15.22
N PRO A 108 -18.09 -21.77 -16.14
CA PRO A 108 -18.21 -20.79 -17.22
C PRO A 108 -18.35 -19.33 -16.75
N HIS A 109 -18.83 -19.12 -15.52
CA HIS A 109 -19.06 -17.80 -14.93
C HIS A 109 -17.87 -17.25 -14.13
N LYS A 110 -16.70 -17.90 -14.18
CA LYS A 110 -15.46 -17.42 -13.56
C LYS A 110 -14.83 -16.30 -14.38
N TYR A 111 -15.49 -15.15 -14.46
CA TYR A 111 -14.96 -13.96 -15.12
C TYR A 111 -15.58 -12.69 -14.53
N PHE A 112 -14.94 -11.55 -14.79
CA PHE A 112 -15.53 -10.26 -14.48
C PHE A 112 -16.18 -9.66 -15.72
N ILE A 113 -17.32 -9.00 -15.53
CA ILE A 113 -18.02 -8.28 -16.58
C ILE A 113 -17.16 -7.13 -17.12
N SER A 114 -17.34 -6.80 -18.39
CA SER A 114 -16.74 -5.59 -18.97
C SER A 114 -17.17 -4.35 -18.17
N GLY A 115 -16.22 -3.50 -17.79
CA GLY A 115 -16.46 -2.33 -16.94
C GLY A 115 -16.18 -2.55 -15.44
N PHE A 116 -15.80 -3.76 -15.03
CA PHE A 116 -15.29 -3.99 -13.67
C PHE A 116 -14.01 -3.17 -13.44
N THR A 117 -14.00 -2.40 -12.35
CA THR A 117 -12.91 -1.49 -11.97
C THR A 117 -12.01 -2.03 -10.86
N GLY A 118 -12.33 -3.20 -10.31
CA GLY A 118 -11.53 -3.85 -9.29
C GLY A 118 -10.26 -4.48 -9.84
N TYR A 119 -9.38 -4.89 -8.93
CA TYR A 119 -8.10 -5.50 -9.29
C TYR A 119 -8.27 -6.96 -9.72
N VAL A 120 -7.91 -7.31 -10.96
CA VAL A 120 -7.87 -8.70 -11.43
C VAL A 120 -6.41 -9.19 -11.43
N PRO A 121 -6.03 -10.18 -10.59
CA PRO A 121 -4.70 -10.76 -10.58
C PRO A 121 -4.31 -11.29 -11.95
N LYS A 122 -3.03 -11.16 -12.33
CA LYS A 122 -2.44 -11.65 -13.61
C LYS A 122 -2.99 -11.03 -14.90
N ALA A 123 -4.10 -10.29 -14.87
CA ALA A 123 -4.73 -9.74 -16.06
C ALA A 123 -3.81 -8.76 -16.83
N ARG A 124 -2.87 -8.10 -16.15
CA ARG A 124 -1.95 -7.11 -16.74
C ARG A 124 -1.15 -7.66 -17.93
N PHE A 125 -0.79 -8.94 -17.91
CA PHE A 125 0.04 -9.56 -18.95
C PHE A 125 -0.78 -10.29 -20.01
N LEU A 126 -2.10 -10.38 -19.83
CA LEU A 126 -3.02 -11.04 -20.75
C LEU A 126 -3.72 -9.95 -21.57
N MET A 127 -3.23 -9.75 -22.79
CA MET A 127 -3.73 -8.73 -23.72
C MET A 127 -4.21 -9.34 -25.03
N GLY A 128 -5.01 -8.61 -25.79
CA GLY A 128 -5.49 -9.05 -27.11
C GLY A 128 -6.76 -9.90 -27.09
N THR A 129 -7.42 -10.06 -25.94
CA THR A 129 -8.75 -10.70 -25.84
C THR A 129 -9.76 -9.81 -25.10
N GLY A 130 -11.05 -10.09 -25.29
CA GLY A 130 -12.12 -9.39 -24.56
C GLY A 130 -12.03 -9.59 -23.04
N TYR A 131 -12.55 -8.61 -22.30
CA TYR A 131 -12.39 -8.55 -20.84
C TYR A 131 -12.87 -9.82 -20.09
N PRO A 132 -14.04 -10.42 -20.40
CA PRO A 132 -14.46 -11.68 -19.77
C PRO A 132 -13.47 -12.82 -19.98
N ILE A 133 -12.92 -12.95 -21.19
CA ILE A 133 -11.97 -14.00 -21.54
C ILE A 133 -10.63 -13.77 -20.83
N THR A 134 -10.16 -12.53 -20.85
CA THR A 134 -8.91 -12.12 -20.19
C THR A 134 -8.98 -12.41 -18.69
N THR A 135 -10.06 -11.98 -18.03
CA THR A 135 -10.22 -12.15 -16.59
C THR A 135 -10.40 -13.62 -16.19
N ASN A 136 -11.14 -14.42 -16.98
CA ASN A 136 -11.21 -15.87 -16.77
C ASN A 136 -9.83 -16.53 -16.81
N LYS A 137 -9.06 -16.30 -17.88
CA LYS A 137 -7.70 -16.84 -18.02
C LYS A 137 -6.80 -16.39 -16.87
N ALA A 138 -6.88 -15.12 -16.48
CA ALA A 138 -6.09 -14.56 -15.40
C ALA A 138 -6.37 -15.23 -14.06
N LEU A 139 -7.65 -15.44 -13.75
CA LEU A 139 -8.10 -16.10 -12.52
C LEU A 139 -7.71 -17.58 -12.49
N ILE A 140 -7.78 -18.29 -13.61
CA ILE A 140 -7.32 -19.68 -13.71
C ILE A 140 -5.81 -19.77 -13.48
N GLN A 141 -5.02 -18.92 -14.14
CA GLN A 141 -3.56 -18.87 -13.95
C GLN A 141 -3.20 -18.53 -12.49
N PHE A 142 -3.90 -17.58 -11.88
CA PHE A 142 -3.71 -17.24 -10.48
C PHE A 142 -4.00 -18.44 -9.56
N ASN A 143 -5.10 -19.16 -9.79
CA ASN A 143 -5.44 -20.36 -9.00
C ASN A 143 -4.41 -21.49 -9.16
N GLN A 144 -3.84 -21.66 -10.35
CA GLN A 144 -2.76 -22.63 -10.56
C GLN A 144 -1.49 -22.25 -9.81
N GLU A 145 -1.15 -20.96 -9.75
CA GLU A 145 0.03 -20.51 -9.01
C GLU A 145 -0.14 -20.65 -7.51
N ILE A 146 -1.28 -20.28 -6.95
CA ILE A 146 -1.54 -20.46 -5.51
C ILE A 146 -1.45 -21.95 -5.11
N ASN A 147 -1.92 -22.86 -5.97
CA ASN A 147 -1.88 -24.30 -5.73
C ASN A 147 -0.47 -24.90 -5.90
N LYS A 148 0.39 -24.24 -6.67
CA LYS A 148 1.81 -24.64 -6.86
C LYS A 148 2.72 -24.06 -5.80
N SER A 149 2.37 -22.91 -5.22
CA SER A 149 3.07 -22.35 -4.05
C SER A 149 2.73 -23.14 -2.79
N ASP A 150 3.70 -23.24 -1.89
CA ASP A 150 3.58 -23.96 -0.62
C ASP A 150 2.33 -23.50 0.16
N PRO A 151 1.52 -24.40 0.78
CA PRO A 151 0.20 -24.11 1.33
C PRO A 151 0.12 -23.02 2.42
N GLY A 152 1.26 -22.47 2.84
CA GLY A 152 1.36 -21.45 3.89
C GLY A 152 1.26 -19.99 3.42
N THR A 153 1.11 -19.71 2.12
CA THR A 153 1.27 -18.32 1.61
C THR A 153 -0.02 -17.50 1.55
N PHE A 154 -1.21 -18.11 1.45
CA PHE A 154 -2.48 -17.36 1.34
C PHE A 154 -3.63 -18.02 2.13
N PRO A 155 -4.25 -17.33 3.09
CA PRO A 155 -5.34 -17.93 3.87
C PRO A 155 -6.65 -17.96 3.08
N LEU A 156 -7.38 -19.07 3.25
CA LEU A 156 -8.84 -19.10 3.06
C LEU A 156 -9.51 -18.16 4.09
N PRO A 157 -10.70 -17.60 3.80
CA PRO A 157 -11.36 -16.66 4.72
C PRO A 157 -11.84 -17.39 5.98
N GLY A 158 -11.23 -17.13 7.15
CA GLY A 158 -11.76 -17.58 8.44
C GLY A 158 -10.75 -17.90 9.56
N GLU A 159 -9.45 -18.08 9.26
CA GLU A 159 -8.47 -18.48 10.29
C GLU A 159 -7.65 -17.30 10.90
N PRO A 160 -7.27 -17.40 12.19
CA PRO A 160 -6.53 -16.36 12.91
C PRO A 160 -5.13 -16.16 12.33
N ARG A 161 -4.82 -14.89 12.05
CA ARG A 161 -3.61 -14.43 11.36
C ARG A 161 -2.38 -14.50 12.28
N VAL A 162 -1.51 -15.48 12.08
CA VAL A 162 -0.18 -15.52 12.70
C VAL A 162 0.88 -15.66 11.60
N GLY A 163 1.66 -14.58 11.41
CA GLY A 163 2.97 -14.61 10.74
C GLY A 163 2.99 -14.68 9.21
N TYR A 164 2.69 -13.57 8.52
CA TYR A 164 3.01 -13.45 7.09
C TYR A 164 4.52 -13.21 6.90
N SER A 165 5.23 -14.20 6.34
CA SER A 165 6.48 -13.94 5.63
C SER A 165 6.11 -13.54 4.21
N LEU A 166 6.13 -12.24 3.92
CA LEU A 166 5.99 -11.75 2.54
C LEU A 166 7.04 -12.44 1.65
N PRO A 167 6.73 -12.74 0.37
CA PRO A 167 7.75 -13.27 -0.53
C PRO A 167 8.99 -12.38 -0.44
N PRO A 168 10.20 -12.96 -0.31
CA PRO A 168 11.40 -12.18 -0.08
C PRO A 168 11.55 -11.17 -1.21
N ILE A 169 11.30 -9.91 -0.89
CA ILE A 169 11.52 -8.81 -1.84
C ILE A 169 13.00 -8.84 -2.15
N SER A 170 13.35 -9.08 -3.42
CA SER A 170 14.72 -9.01 -3.88
C SER A 170 15.29 -7.67 -3.42
N THR A 171 16.33 -7.71 -2.59
CA THR A 171 16.93 -6.49 -2.04
C THR A 171 17.56 -5.71 -3.20
N ILE A 172 16.85 -4.69 -3.70
CA ILE A 172 17.27 -3.91 -4.88
C ILE A 172 18.53 -3.09 -4.59
N TYR A 173 18.76 -2.76 -3.32
CA TYR A 173 19.98 -2.12 -2.83
C TYR A 173 20.69 -3.05 -1.87
N PRO A 174 21.56 -3.95 -2.36
CA PRO A 174 22.27 -4.87 -1.49
C PRO A 174 23.21 -4.07 -0.57
N SER A 175 23.28 -4.46 0.70
CA SER A 175 24.00 -3.70 1.74
C SER A 175 25.50 -3.56 1.47
N ASN A 176 26.06 -4.39 0.59
CA ASN A 176 27.47 -4.38 0.19
C ASN A 176 27.74 -3.51 -1.06
N LEU A 177 26.79 -2.67 -1.49
CA LEU A 177 27.00 -1.73 -2.59
C LEU A 177 27.53 -0.39 -2.05
N GLY A 178 28.19 0.38 -2.89
CA GLY A 178 28.54 1.77 -2.57
C GLY A 178 27.33 2.70 -2.46
N LEU A 179 27.61 3.96 -2.17
CA LEU A 179 26.61 5.02 -2.18
C LEU A 179 25.95 5.14 -3.55
N LEU A 180 24.69 5.56 -3.56
CA LEU A 180 23.98 5.89 -4.78
C LEU A 180 24.67 7.05 -5.50
N PRO A 181 24.80 7.02 -6.85
CA PRO A 181 25.41 8.11 -7.61
C PRO A 181 24.79 9.49 -7.36
N SER A 182 23.51 9.54 -6.97
CA SER A 182 22.80 10.77 -6.63
C SER A 182 22.96 11.22 -5.17
N TYR A 183 23.87 10.60 -4.41
CA TYR A 183 24.17 11.05 -3.05
C TYR A 183 24.87 12.41 -3.08
N THR A 184 24.22 13.42 -2.51
CA THR A 184 24.70 14.81 -2.50
C THR A 184 25.43 15.20 -1.22
N GLY A 185 25.53 14.30 -0.24
CA GLY A 185 26.21 14.57 1.03
C GLY A 185 27.73 14.41 0.96
N HIS A 186 28.40 14.73 2.06
CA HIS A 186 29.85 14.55 2.19
C HIS A 186 30.23 13.07 2.24
N VAL A 187 31.33 12.69 1.57
CA VAL A 187 31.93 11.36 1.66
C VAL A 187 33.39 11.50 2.11
N PRO A 188 33.73 11.09 3.34
CA PRO A 188 35.09 11.14 3.86
C PRO A 188 36.08 10.39 2.96
N GLY A 189 37.25 11.00 2.73
CA GLY A 189 38.32 10.37 1.94
C GLY A 189 38.09 10.29 0.44
N TYR A 190 36.86 10.51 -0.05
CA TYR A 190 36.50 10.39 -1.47
C TYR A 190 37.34 11.29 -2.38
N ARG A 191 37.60 12.53 -1.96
CA ARG A 191 38.39 13.50 -2.75
C ARG A 191 39.85 13.12 -2.98
N PHE A 192 40.35 12.12 -2.25
CA PHE A 192 41.74 11.64 -2.34
C PHE A 192 41.84 10.28 -3.05
N GLN A 193 40.73 9.75 -3.56
CA GLN A 193 40.67 8.48 -4.27
C GLN A 193 40.18 8.72 -5.70
N TYR A 194 40.86 8.12 -6.68
CA TYR A 194 40.57 8.27 -8.10
C TYR A 194 40.86 6.96 -8.83
N GLY A 195 40.32 6.81 -10.04
CA GLY A 195 40.56 5.63 -10.89
C GLY A 195 39.55 4.49 -10.76
N HIS A 196 38.54 4.60 -9.88
CA HIS A 196 37.46 3.62 -9.75
C HIS A 196 36.08 4.26 -9.93
N THR A 197 35.04 3.42 -10.10
CA THR A 197 33.66 3.90 -10.18
C THR A 197 33.18 4.45 -8.83
N PHE A 198 32.22 5.37 -8.87
CA PHE A 198 31.66 6.00 -7.67
C PHE A 198 31.21 4.96 -6.62
N GLY A 199 30.56 3.89 -7.05
CA GLY A 199 30.13 2.81 -6.14
C GLY A 199 31.31 2.13 -5.43
N HIS A 200 32.42 1.87 -6.12
CA HIS A 200 33.60 1.27 -5.48
C HIS A 200 34.26 2.23 -4.49
N LEU A 201 34.43 3.51 -4.86
CA LEU A 201 35.06 4.52 -4.00
C LEU A 201 34.26 4.82 -2.74
N THR A 202 32.93 4.72 -2.84
CA THR A 202 32.01 5.01 -1.74
C THR A 202 31.58 3.77 -0.96
N HIS A 203 32.03 2.57 -1.38
CA HIS A 203 31.81 1.35 -0.62
C HIS A 203 32.48 1.46 0.75
N ASN A 204 31.69 1.31 1.82
CA ASN A 204 32.13 1.42 3.21
C ASN A 204 32.96 2.69 3.48
N SER A 205 32.41 3.87 3.18
CA SER A 205 33.10 5.16 3.34
C SER A 205 33.43 5.57 4.78
N LEU A 206 32.72 5.03 5.78
CA LEU A 206 32.96 5.34 7.19
C LEU A 206 33.90 4.33 7.89
N GLY A 207 34.14 3.17 7.28
CA GLY A 207 34.93 2.10 7.90
C GLY A 207 36.42 2.24 7.63
N LEU A 208 36.90 1.46 6.66
CA LEU A 208 38.33 1.27 6.42
C LEU A 208 39.04 2.57 6.03
N SER A 209 40.21 2.82 6.63
CA SER A 209 41.09 3.91 6.20
C SER A 209 41.49 3.72 4.74
N THR A 210 41.84 4.80 4.04
CA THR A 210 42.26 4.76 2.63
C THR A 210 43.36 3.71 2.38
N VAL A 211 44.26 3.55 3.36
CA VAL A 211 45.36 2.58 3.32
C VAL A 211 44.86 1.14 3.40
N GLN A 212 43.87 0.86 4.25
CA GLN A 212 43.29 -0.48 4.38
C GLN A 212 42.50 -0.90 3.13
N LYS A 213 41.86 0.05 2.44
CA LYS A 213 41.17 -0.25 1.17
C LYS A 213 42.14 -0.58 0.04
N GLN A 214 43.29 0.09 -0.02
CA GLN A 214 44.34 -0.19 -1.02
C GLN A 214 45.02 -1.54 -0.82
N MET A 215 45.11 -2.02 0.42
CA MET A 215 45.69 -3.35 0.72
C MET A 215 44.70 -4.52 0.51
N ALA A 216 43.41 -4.24 0.38
CA ALA A 216 42.36 -5.25 0.23
C ALA A 216 41.82 -5.40 -1.20
N ALA A 217 42.32 -4.58 -2.14
CA ALA A 217 42.02 -4.65 -3.57
C ALA A 217 43.03 -5.55 -4.30
#